data_AF-A0A0N4V300-F1
#
_entry.id   AF-A0A0N4V300-F1
#
_cell.length_a   1.000
_cell.length_b   1.000
_cell.length_c   1.000
_cell.angle_alpha   90.00
_cell.angle_beta   90.00
_cell.angle_gamma   90.00
#
_symmetry.space_group_name_H-M   'P 1'
#
loop_
_entity.id
_entity.type
_entity.pdbx_description
1 polymer ?
#
loop_
_entity_poly.entity_id
_entity_poly.type
_entity_poly.pdbx_seq_one_letter_code
_entity_poly.pdbx_strand_id
1 'polypeptide(L)'
;MGNGSSVEIPGGGSEGYHVLRVQDNSPGQAAGLEPFFDYIICIGNTRLDRDDDTMKEILKQHVERPVELTIFNSKTQTVRQTQITPSQMWGGQGLLGISIRFCSFEQCRANVWHIVSVQPNSPASIAGLVANKDYVLGAESVLNTAEDLFAHVQANEGKPIKLYVYNVDTDSVREVTLTPNSAWGGEGCIGCDIGYGYLHRIPVTAGASLSEKTPFLAKSPGDTVSVSTVPTVTVPQPG
;
A
#
# COMPACT_ATOMS: atom_id res chain seq x y z
N MET A 1 17.78 2.87 -21.65
CA MET A 1 18.25 2.08 -20.49
C MET A 1 17.51 2.59 -19.27
N GLY A 2 16.51 1.86 -18.79
CA GLY A 2 15.74 2.20 -17.59
C GLY A 2 15.64 0.95 -16.74
N ASN A 3 16.52 0.84 -15.76
CA ASN A 3 16.60 -0.29 -14.85
C ASN A 3 15.52 -0.11 -13.77
N GLY A 4 14.27 -0.44 -14.09
CA GLY A 4 13.24 -0.63 -13.08
C GLY A 4 13.48 -1.98 -12.43
N SER A 5 13.99 -2.01 -11.21
CA SER A 5 14.08 -3.23 -10.42
C SER A 5 12.66 -3.69 -10.06
N SER A 6 11.97 -4.34 -10.99
CA SER A 6 10.72 -5.02 -10.71
C SER A 6 11.02 -6.19 -9.80
N VAL A 7 10.31 -6.27 -8.67
CA VAL A 7 10.39 -7.41 -7.77
C VAL A 7 10.01 -8.67 -8.55
N GLU A 8 10.80 -9.72 -8.46
CA GLU A 8 10.46 -10.99 -9.09
C GLU A 8 9.21 -11.57 -8.40
N ILE A 9 8.11 -11.63 -9.15
CA ILE A 9 6.84 -12.17 -8.70
C ILE A 9 6.86 -13.68 -8.94
N PRO A 10 6.73 -14.52 -7.90
CA PRO A 10 6.65 -15.96 -8.06
C PRO A 10 5.53 -16.34 -9.05
N GLY A 11 5.85 -17.12 -10.08
CA GLY A 11 4.90 -17.50 -11.13
C GLY A 11 4.65 -16.45 -12.22
N GLY A 12 5.27 -15.27 -12.14
CA GLY A 12 5.14 -14.19 -13.12
C GLY A 12 3.81 -13.42 -13.04
N GLY A 13 3.64 -12.48 -13.97
CA GLY A 13 2.47 -11.60 -14.07
C GLY A 13 2.50 -10.43 -13.09
N SER A 14 1.64 -9.42 -13.36
CA SER A 14 1.49 -8.24 -12.51
C SER A 14 0.16 -8.17 -11.76
N GLU A 15 -0.55 -9.30 -11.66
CA GLU A 15 -1.93 -9.38 -11.13
C GLU A 15 -2.04 -10.19 -9.83
N GLY A 16 -3.07 -9.89 -9.03
CA GLY A 16 -3.44 -10.67 -7.86
C GLY A 16 -4.70 -10.13 -7.19
N TYR A 17 -5.06 -10.71 -6.05
CA TYR A 17 -6.19 -10.22 -5.24
C TYR A 17 -5.72 -9.12 -4.31
N HIS A 18 -6.08 -7.89 -4.64
CA HIS A 18 -5.85 -6.70 -3.83
C HIS A 18 -6.72 -6.72 -2.59
N VAL A 19 -6.09 -6.65 -1.42
CA VAL A 19 -6.78 -6.57 -0.14
C VAL A 19 -7.32 -5.15 0.02
N LEU A 20 -8.64 -4.98 0.07
CA LEU A 20 -9.29 -3.67 0.23
C LEU A 20 -9.57 -3.35 1.69
N ARG A 21 -10.02 -4.36 2.43
CA ARG A 21 -10.41 -4.23 3.83
C ARG A 21 -10.05 -5.50 4.58
N VAL A 22 -9.68 -5.34 5.84
CA VAL A 22 -9.47 -6.42 6.80
C VAL A 22 -10.34 -6.12 8.02
N GLN A 23 -11.15 -7.08 8.46
CA GLN A 23 -12.02 -6.92 9.63
C GLN A 23 -11.23 -7.15 10.92
N ASP A 24 -11.62 -6.47 11.99
CA ASP A 24 -11.02 -6.68 13.31
C ASP A 24 -11.29 -8.08 13.84
N ASN A 25 -10.30 -8.65 14.52
CA ASN A 25 -10.28 -10.02 15.05
C ASN A 25 -10.47 -11.11 13.98
N SER A 26 -10.25 -10.77 12.70
CA SER A 26 -10.36 -11.72 11.61
C SER A 26 -9.07 -12.53 11.40
N PRO A 27 -9.14 -13.71 10.75
CA PRO A 27 -7.95 -14.44 10.32
C PRO A 27 -7.02 -13.61 9.43
N GLY A 28 -7.56 -12.70 8.62
CA GLY A 28 -6.78 -11.78 7.80
C GLY A 28 -5.96 -10.80 8.65
N GLN A 29 -6.53 -10.26 9.72
CA GLN A 29 -5.82 -9.38 10.65
C GLN A 29 -4.73 -10.17 11.40
N ALA A 30 -5.06 -11.37 11.88
CA ALA A 30 -4.11 -12.24 12.58
C ALA A 30 -2.91 -12.66 11.69
N ALA A 31 -3.13 -12.81 10.38
CA ALA A 31 -2.08 -13.10 9.40
C ALA A 31 -1.24 -11.87 8.99
N GLY A 32 -1.58 -10.68 9.51
CA GLY A 32 -0.88 -9.43 9.21
C GLY A 32 -1.13 -8.92 7.79
N LEU A 33 -2.33 -9.14 7.24
CA LEU A 33 -2.74 -8.54 5.97
C LEU A 33 -2.94 -7.03 6.16
N GLU A 34 -2.24 -6.24 5.36
CA GLU A 34 -2.35 -4.80 5.30
C GLU A 34 -3.37 -4.41 4.22
N PRO A 35 -4.48 -3.75 4.59
CA PRO A 35 -5.43 -3.26 3.61
C PRO A 35 -4.74 -2.27 2.65
N PHE A 36 -5.19 -2.30 1.41
CA PHE A 36 -4.71 -1.57 0.23
C PHE A 36 -3.28 -1.85 -0.24
N PHE A 37 -2.34 -2.14 0.64
CA PHE A 37 -0.96 -2.36 0.20
C PHE A 37 -0.72 -3.79 -0.24
N ASP A 38 -1.44 -4.75 0.34
CA ASP A 38 -1.23 -6.15 0.05
C ASP A 38 -2.03 -6.66 -1.15
N TYR A 39 -1.33 -7.47 -1.94
CA TYR A 39 -1.85 -8.25 -3.04
C TYR A 39 -1.54 -9.71 -2.76
N ILE A 40 -2.58 -10.52 -2.62
CA ILE A 40 -2.44 -11.97 -2.50
C ILE A 40 -2.19 -12.51 -3.91
N ILE A 41 -0.95 -12.93 -4.16
CA ILE A 41 -0.49 -13.39 -5.48
C ILE A 41 -0.46 -14.91 -5.59
N CYS A 42 -0.24 -15.63 -4.48
CA CYS A 42 -0.33 -17.09 -4.43
C CYS A 42 -1.02 -17.57 -3.15
N ILE A 43 -1.66 -18.73 -3.24
CA ILE A 43 -2.16 -19.50 -2.11
C ILE A 43 -1.60 -20.93 -2.20
N GLY A 44 -0.81 -21.32 -1.22
CA GLY A 44 0.08 -22.48 -1.31
C GLY A 44 0.99 -22.37 -2.54
N ASN A 45 0.98 -23.42 -3.37
CA ASN A 45 1.76 -23.47 -4.62
C ASN A 45 0.98 -22.92 -5.83
N THR A 46 -0.23 -22.41 -5.64
CA THR A 46 -1.10 -21.96 -6.73
C THR A 46 -0.98 -20.45 -6.93
N ARG A 47 -0.60 -20.05 -8.14
CA ARG A 47 -0.60 -18.65 -8.57
C ARG A 47 -2.03 -18.17 -8.84
N LEU A 48 -2.39 -17.01 -8.30
CA LEU A 48 -3.68 -16.34 -8.49
C LEU A 48 -3.57 -15.30 -9.61
N ASP A 49 -3.55 -15.77 -10.86
CA ASP A 49 -3.36 -14.97 -12.08
C ASP A 49 -4.67 -14.64 -12.82
N ARG A 50 -5.82 -15.08 -12.30
CA ARG A 50 -7.14 -14.90 -12.90
C ARG A 50 -8.18 -14.56 -11.84
N ASP A 51 -9.22 -13.82 -12.24
CA ASP A 51 -10.41 -13.58 -11.41
C ASP A 51 -11.36 -14.78 -11.49
N ASP A 52 -11.05 -15.84 -10.75
CA ASP A 52 -11.85 -17.06 -10.69
C ASP A 52 -12.11 -17.53 -9.25
N ASP A 53 -12.77 -18.68 -9.08
CA ASP A 53 -13.11 -19.20 -7.75
C ASP A 53 -11.95 -19.99 -7.10
N THR A 54 -10.77 -20.06 -7.72
CA THR A 54 -9.62 -20.86 -7.26
C THR A 54 -9.24 -20.56 -5.82
N MET A 55 -9.10 -19.27 -5.46
CA MET A 55 -8.78 -18.88 -4.08
C MET A 55 -9.88 -19.33 -3.11
N LYS A 56 -11.15 -19.16 -3.47
CA LYS A 56 -12.28 -19.53 -2.61
C LYS A 56 -12.36 -21.04 -2.40
N GLU A 57 -12.10 -21.83 -3.44
CA GLU A 57 -12.09 -23.30 -3.36
C GLU A 57 -10.97 -23.82 -2.46
N ILE A 58 -9.74 -23.29 -2.61
CA ILE A 58 -8.61 -23.69 -1.77
C ILE A 58 -8.86 -23.33 -0.31
N LEU A 59 -9.42 -22.14 -0.03
CA LEU A 59 -9.79 -21.73 1.33
C LEU A 59 -10.86 -22.64 1.94
N LYS A 60 -11.87 -23.05 1.17
CA LYS A 60 -12.90 -24.00 1.63
C LYS A 60 -12.31 -25.37 1.98
N GLN A 61 -11.30 -25.82 1.25
CA GLN A 61 -10.61 -27.08 1.55
C GLN A 61 -9.75 -26.97 2.82
N HIS A 62 -9.24 -25.77 3.14
CA HIS A 62 -8.35 -25.53 4.29
C HIS A 62 -9.07 -24.86 5.47
N VAL A 63 -10.39 -25.01 5.61
CA VAL A 63 -11.12 -24.52 6.78
C VAL A 63 -10.55 -25.14 8.06
N GLU A 64 -10.27 -24.28 9.04
CA GLU A 64 -9.59 -24.56 10.31
C GLU A 64 -8.18 -25.17 10.16
N ARG A 65 -7.56 -25.06 8.98
CA ARG A 65 -6.18 -25.52 8.73
C ARG A 65 -5.34 -24.40 8.15
N PRO A 66 -4.07 -24.28 8.58
CA PRO A 66 -3.21 -23.25 8.04
C PRO A 66 -2.93 -23.47 6.55
N VAL A 67 -2.92 -22.37 5.79
CA VAL A 67 -2.50 -22.31 4.40
C VAL A 67 -1.52 -21.15 4.23
N GLU A 68 -0.49 -21.36 3.42
CA GLU A 68 0.49 -20.32 3.11
C GLU A 68 -0.08 -19.35 2.07
N LEU A 69 0.11 -18.05 2.28
CA LEU A 69 -0.14 -17.01 1.29
C LEU A 69 1.18 -16.36 0.91
N THR A 70 1.36 -16.12 -0.39
CA THR A 70 2.40 -15.23 -0.89
C THR A 70 1.78 -13.88 -1.20
N ILE A 71 2.33 -12.83 -0.61
CA ILE A 71 1.79 -11.47 -0.63
C ILE A 71 2.83 -10.53 -1.22
N PHE A 72 2.42 -9.77 -2.23
CA PHE A 72 3.16 -8.61 -2.69
C PHE A 72 2.64 -7.36 -1.98
N ASN A 73 3.54 -6.60 -1.33
CA ASN A 73 3.18 -5.33 -0.71
C ASN A 73 3.61 -4.17 -1.61
N SER A 74 2.63 -3.39 -2.08
CA SER A 74 2.86 -2.28 -3.00
C SER A 74 3.55 -1.09 -2.35
N LYS A 75 3.46 -0.91 -1.03
CA LYS A 75 4.15 0.17 -0.29
C LYS A 75 5.66 -0.08 -0.27
N THR A 76 6.06 -1.25 0.23
CA THR A 76 7.47 -1.62 0.43
C THR A 76 8.14 -2.19 -0.82
N GLN A 77 7.35 -2.57 -1.83
CA GLN A 77 7.83 -3.30 -3.01
C GLN A 77 8.58 -4.57 -2.59
N THR A 78 7.97 -5.37 -1.71
CA THR A 78 8.52 -6.65 -1.26
C THR A 78 7.49 -7.75 -1.36
N VAL A 79 7.95 -8.96 -1.65
CA VAL A 79 7.14 -10.18 -1.53
C VAL A 79 7.43 -10.83 -0.19
N ARG A 80 6.39 -11.20 0.55
CA ARG A 80 6.49 -11.96 1.80
C ARG A 80 5.55 -13.15 1.80
N GLN A 81 5.91 -14.17 2.57
CA GLN A 81 5.03 -15.29 2.86
C GLN A 81 4.44 -15.12 4.26
N THR A 82 3.15 -15.43 4.40
CA THR A 82 2.47 -15.50 5.71
C THR A 82 1.59 -16.73 5.76
N GLN A 83 1.27 -17.19 6.96
CA GLN A 83 0.35 -18.31 7.16
C GLN A 83 -0.98 -17.76 7.64
N ILE A 84 -2.07 -18.18 6.99
CA ILE A 84 -3.43 -17.83 7.39
C ILE A 84 -4.23 -19.09 7.68
N THR A 85 -5.09 -19.04 8.69
CA THR A 85 -6.00 -20.15 9.02
C THR A 85 -7.43 -19.71 8.73
N PRO A 86 -8.02 -20.11 7.59
CA PRO A 86 -9.41 -19.78 7.27
C PRO A 86 -10.33 -20.36 8.35
N SER A 87 -11.25 -19.56 8.88
CA SER A 87 -12.11 -20.01 9.97
C SER A 87 -13.56 -19.59 9.76
N GLN A 88 -14.49 -20.43 10.22
CA GLN A 88 -15.92 -20.07 10.33
C GLN A 88 -16.31 -19.62 11.74
N MET A 89 -15.40 -19.77 12.72
CA MET A 89 -15.72 -19.61 14.14
C MET A 89 -15.37 -18.23 14.72
N TRP A 90 -14.76 -17.34 13.93
CA TRP A 90 -14.31 -16.03 14.40
C TRP A 90 -15.43 -14.96 14.50
N GLY A 91 -16.66 -15.31 14.08
CA GLY A 91 -17.85 -14.50 14.34
C GLY A 91 -18.15 -13.37 13.33
N GLY A 92 -17.33 -13.19 12.31
CA GLY A 92 -17.57 -12.22 11.24
C GLY A 92 -17.95 -12.85 9.88
N GLN A 93 -17.91 -12.03 8.83
CA GLN A 93 -18.32 -12.46 7.48
C GLN A 93 -17.15 -13.09 6.69
N GLY A 94 -17.37 -14.30 6.19
CA GLY A 94 -16.43 -15.01 5.33
C GLY A 94 -15.34 -15.76 6.10
N LEU A 95 -14.49 -16.49 5.38
CA LEU A 95 -13.48 -17.36 6.00
C LEU A 95 -12.25 -16.60 6.51
N LEU A 96 -11.96 -15.43 5.94
CA LEU A 96 -10.76 -14.63 6.25
C LEU A 96 -11.09 -13.27 6.86
N GLY A 97 -12.34 -12.80 6.75
CA GLY A 97 -12.72 -11.44 7.14
C GLY A 97 -12.07 -10.34 6.31
N ILE A 98 -11.77 -10.61 5.04
CA ILE A 98 -11.20 -9.63 4.11
C ILE A 98 -12.13 -9.34 2.93
N SER A 99 -12.06 -8.11 2.43
CA SER A 99 -12.62 -7.75 1.13
C SER A 99 -11.48 -7.69 0.11
N ILE A 100 -11.66 -8.31 -1.04
CA ILE A 100 -10.64 -8.39 -2.09
C ILE A 100 -11.21 -8.01 -3.46
N ARG A 101 -10.33 -7.56 -4.36
CA ARG A 101 -10.61 -7.35 -5.77
C ARG A 101 -9.46 -7.87 -6.61
N PHE A 102 -9.75 -8.56 -7.71
CA PHE A 102 -8.71 -8.93 -8.66
C PHE A 102 -8.28 -7.71 -9.49
N CYS A 103 -6.99 -7.38 -9.49
CA CYS A 103 -6.43 -6.29 -10.31
C CYS A 103 -4.90 -6.41 -10.47
N SER A 104 -4.37 -5.61 -11.41
CA SER A 104 -2.93 -5.44 -11.56
C SER A 104 -2.37 -4.46 -10.52
N PHE A 105 -1.29 -4.85 -9.84
CA PHE A 105 -0.61 -3.98 -8.88
C PHE A 105 0.21 -2.85 -9.53
N GLU A 106 0.46 -2.90 -10.84
CA GLU A 106 1.07 -1.78 -11.59
C GLU A 106 0.10 -0.61 -11.74
N GLN A 107 -1.20 -0.89 -11.94
CA GLN A 107 -2.23 0.12 -12.18
C GLN A 107 -2.71 0.79 -10.88
N CYS A 108 -2.81 0.03 -9.78
CA CYS A 108 -3.37 0.53 -8.53
C CYS A 108 -2.55 1.64 -7.85
N ARG A 109 -1.23 1.66 -8.07
CA ARG A 109 -0.36 2.72 -7.50
C ARG A 109 -0.60 4.09 -8.15
N ALA A 110 -1.12 4.11 -9.37
CA ALA A 110 -1.40 5.34 -10.10
C ALA A 110 -2.79 5.91 -9.80
N ASN A 111 -3.74 5.06 -9.39
CA ASN A 111 -5.14 5.41 -9.23
C ASN A 111 -5.44 5.81 -7.78
N VAL A 112 -4.82 6.91 -7.34
CA VAL A 112 -5.01 7.47 -6.00
C VAL A 112 -5.33 8.96 -6.13
N TRP A 113 -6.27 9.42 -5.30
CA TRP A 113 -6.70 10.82 -5.25
C TRP A 113 -6.29 11.43 -3.91
N HIS A 114 -5.37 12.39 -3.95
CA HIS A 114 -4.87 13.06 -2.77
C HIS A 114 -5.81 14.19 -2.35
N ILE A 115 -6.23 14.20 -1.08
CA ILE A 115 -7.01 15.31 -0.52
C ILE A 115 -6.06 16.46 -0.21
N VAL A 116 -6.07 17.51 -1.05
CA VAL A 116 -5.14 18.65 -0.96
C VAL A 116 -5.62 19.67 0.06
N SER A 117 -6.90 20.01 0.03
CA SER A 117 -7.52 20.99 0.93
C SER A 117 -8.91 20.51 1.33
N VAL A 118 -9.40 20.94 2.49
CA VAL A 118 -10.77 20.64 2.94
C VAL A 118 -11.35 21.93 3.51
N GLN A 119 -12.50 22.36 2.97
CA GLN A 119 -13.17 23.56 3.46
C GLN A 119 -13.92 23.28 4.77
N PRO A 120 -13.94 24.22 5.73
CA PRO A 120 -14.68 24.06 6.98
C PRO A 120 -16.17 23.85 6.72
N ASN A 121 -16.79 22.94 7.49
CA ASN A 121 -18.23 22.60 7.39
C ASN A 121 -18.66 22.03 6.02
N SER A 122 -17.71 21.70 5.14
CA SER A 122 -18.02 21.04 3.88
C SER A 122 -18.42 19.59 4.08
N PRO A 123 -19.07 18.95 3.08
CA PRO A 123 -19.31 17.52 3.10
C PRO A 123 -18.04 16.70 3.37
N ALA A 124 -16.90 17.07 2.78
CA ALA A 124 -15.61 16.44 3.04
C ALA A 124 -15.15 16.60 4.50
N SER A 125 -15.32 17.78 5.08
CA SER A 125 -15.00 18.03 6.50
C SER A 125 -15.90 17.21 7.43
N ILE A 126 -17.20 17.13 7.13
CA ILE A 126 -18.19 16.38 7.92
C ILE A 126 -17.90 14.88 7.84
N ALA A 127 -17.48 14.40 6.66
CA ALA A 127 -17.04 13.01 6.47
C ALA A 127 -15.71 12.68 7.18
N GLY A 128 -15.00 13.69 7.71
CA GLY A 128 -13.73 13.50 8.41
C GLY A 128 -12.53 13.27 7.48
N LEU A 129 -12.57 13.81 6.26
CA LEU A 129 -11.41 13.88 5.37
C LEU A 129 -10.41 14.92 5.90
N VAL A 130 -9.12 14.60 5.80
CA VAL A 130 -8.03 15.38 6.35
C VAL A 130 -7.10 15.85 5.22
N ALA A 131 -7.01 17.17 5.07
CA ALA A 131 -6.15 17.81 4.07
C ALA A 131 -4.68 17.40 4.21
N ASN A 132 -4.02 17.18 3.06
CA ASN A 132 -2.63 16.78 2.88
C ASN A 132 -2.21 15.44 3.50
N LYS A 133 -3.17 14.68 4.04
CA LYS A 133 -2.89 13.44 4.77
C LYS A 133 -3.67 12.26 4.23
N ASP A 134 -4.87 12.54 3.74
CA ASP A 134 -5.76 11.53 3.20
C ASP A 134 -5.58 11.32 1.70
N TYR A 135 -5.59 10.06 1.31
CA TYR A 135 -5.51 9.57 -0.05
C TYR A 135 -6.70 8.64 -0.28
N VAL A 136 -7.64 9.05 -1.12
CA VAL A 136 -8.73 8.17 -1.55
C VAL A 136 -8.15 7.12 -2.48
N LEU A 137 -8.43 5.87 -2.14
CA LEU A 137 -7.90 4.68 -2.77
C LEU A 137 -8.91 4.06 -3.76
N GLY A 138 -10.19 4.31 -3.51
CA GLY A 138 -11.30 3.74 -4.25
C GLY A 138 -12.64 3.97 -3.56
N ALA A 139 -13.70 3.45 -4.17
CA ALA A 139 -15.06 3.43 -3.64
C ALA A 139 -15.66 2.02 -3.71
N GLU A 140 -16.91 1.84 -3.29
CA GLU A 140 -17.68 0.61 -3.59
C GLU A 140 -17.83 0.37 -5.10
N SER A 141 -17.79 1.43 -5.91
CA SER A 141 -17.74 1.34 -7.37
C SER A 141 -16.30 1.26 -7.90
N VAL A 142 -16.15 0.64 -9.07
CA VAL A 142 -14.87 0.56 -9.76
C VAL A 142 -14.45 1.95 -10.26
N LEU A 143 -13.30 2.43 -9.77
CA LEU A 143 -12.66 3.66 -10.22
C LEU A 143 -11.31 3.31 -10.88
N ASN A 144 -11.14 3.66 -12.16
CA ASN A 144 -9.95 3.35 -12.96
C ASN A 144 -9.24 4.60 -13.49
N THR A 145 -9.93 5.72 -13.62
CA THR A 145 -9.40 7.00 -14.11
C THR A 145 -9.67 8.13 -13.14
N ALA A 146 -8.90 9.22 -13.23
CA ALA A 146 -9.10 10.41 -12.39
C ALA A 146 -10.55 10.92 -12.41
N GLU A 147 -11.18 10.86 -13.59
CA GLU A 147 -12.54 11.33 -13.86
C GLU A 147 -13.62 10.46 -13.21
N ASP A 148 -13.33 9.16 -13.00
CA ASP A 148 -14.30 8.22 -12.45
C ASP A 148 -14.73 8.59 -11.03
N LEU A 149 -13.81 9.08 -10.19
CA LEU A 149 -14.17 9.53 -8.84
C LEU A 149 -15.11 10.73 -8.89
N PHE A 150 -14.83 11.72 -9.74
CA PHE A 150 -15.67 12.90 -9.88
C PHE A 150 -17.06 12.54 -10.42
N ALA A 151 -17.10 11.69 -11.45
CA ALA A 151 -18.36 11.19 -12.01
C ALA A 151 -19.15 10.39 -10.96
N HIS A 152 -18.49 9.56 -10.16
CA HIS A 152 -19.12 8.77 -9.10
C HIS A 152 -19.70 9.66 -7.99
N VAL A 153 -18.96 10.68 -7.56
CA VAL A 153 -19.43 11.67 -6.57
C VAL A 153 -20.62 12.45 -7.10
N GLN A 154 -20.56 12.94 -8.34
CA GLN A 154 -21.64 13.73 -8.93
C GLN A 154 -22.91 12.92 -9.18
N ALA A 155 -22.77 11.67 -9.62
CA ALA A 155 -23.90 10.76 -9.84
C ALA A 155 -24.63 10.38 -8.54
N ASN A 156 -23.97 10.52 -7.39
CA ASN A 156 -24.50 10.18 -6.07
C ASN A 156 -24.76 11.40 -5.19
N GLU A 157 -25.05 12.55 -5.78
CA GLU A 157 -25.44 13.73 -5.03
C GLU A 157 -26.67 13.45 -4.13
N GLY A 158 -26.58 13.89 -2.87
CA GLY A 158 -27.58 13.66 -1.83
C GLY A 158 -27.58 12.24 -1.24
N LYS A 159 -26.70 11.34 -1.72
CA LYS A 159 -26.61 9.95 -1.24
C LYS A 159 -25.26 9.68 -0.57
N PRO A 160 -25.22 8.90 0.50
CA PRO A 160 -23.96 8.49 1.10
C PRO A 160 -23.20 7.55 0.17
N ILE A 161 -21.94 7.88 -0.13
CA ILE A 161 -20.97 7.04 -0.82
C ILE A 161 -19.89 6.60 0.15
N LYS A 162 -19.44 5.34 0.03
CA LYS A 162 -18.32 4.82 0.81
C LYS A 162 -17.03 4.93 0.03
N LEU A 163 -16.05 5.58 0.64
CA LEU A 163 -14.70 5.73 0.13
C LEU A 163 -13.73 4.97 1.03
N TYR A 164 -12.73 4.35 0.43
CA TYR A 164 -11.60 3.78 1.15
C TYR A 164 -10.47 4.80 1.13
N VAL A 165 -10.04 5.24 2.32
CA VAL A 165 -9.12 6.35 2.48
C VAL A 165 -7.91 5.91 3.29
N TYR A 166 -6.73 6.02 2.70
CA TYR A 166 -5.46 5.85 3.39
C TYR A 166 -5.05 7.18 4.05
N ASN A 167 -4.57 7.12 5.28
CA ASN A 167 -4.00 8.26 5.97
C ASN A 167 -2.50 8.04 6.23
N VAL A 168 -1.68 9.02 5.84
CA VAL A 168 -0.22 8.93 6.01
C VAL A 168 0.25 8.96 7.46
N ASP A 169 -0.48 9.62 8.37
CA ASP A 169 -0.04 9.74 9.77
C ASP A 169 -0.29 8.44 10.54
N THR A 170 -1.43 7.79 10.27
CA THR A 170 -1.80 6.53 10.94
C THR A 170 -1.33 5.29 10.19
N ASP A 171 -0.76 5.47 8.99
CA ASP A 171 -0.37 4.41 8.07
C ASP A 171 -1.47 3.35 7.84
N SER A 172 -2.72 3.79 7.87
CA SER A 172 -3.90 2.90 7.92
C SER A 172 -4.97 3.33 6.93
N VAL A 173 -5.75 2.34 6.47
CA VAL A 173 -6.91 2.55 5.60
C VAL A 173 -8.18 2.52 6.43
N ARG A 174 -9.06 3.50 6.21
CA ARG A 174 -10.38 3.56 6.83
C ARG A 174 -11.47 3.75 5.80
N GLU A 175 -12.66 3.27 6.13
CA GLU A 175 -13.88 3.57 5.38
C GLU A 175 -14.42 4.93 5.80
N VAL A 176 -14.70 5.78 4.82
CA VAL A 176 -15.28 7.11 5.01
C VAL A 176 -16.59 7.19 4.25
N THR A 177 -17.67 7.54 4.95
CA THR A 177 -18.97 7.81 4.32
C THR A 177 -19.06 9.29 3.99
N LEU A 178 -19.03 9.63 2.71
CA LEU A 178 -19.17 10.98 2.18
C LEU A 178 -20.57 11.16 1.59
N THR A 179 -21.27 12.25 1.89
CA THR A 179 -22.55 12.57 1.27
C THR A 179 -22.39 13.84 0.43
N PRO A 180 -22.24 13.75 -0.90
CA PRO A 180 -22.06 14.92 -1.75
C PRO A 180 -23.32 15.79 -1.73
N ASN A 181 -23.13 17.11 -1.71
CA ASN A 181 -24.21 18.08 -1.65
C ASN A 181 -23.72 19.38 -2.30
N SER A 182 -24.28 19.82 -3.44
CA SER A 182 -23.94 21.12 -4.04
C SER A 182 -24.55 22.32 -3.32
N ALA A 183 -25.62 22.12 -2.56
CA ALA A 183 -26.32 23.17 -1.82
C ALA A 183 -25.73 23.46 -0.42
N TRP A 184 -24.52 23.01 -0.14
CA TRP A 184 -23.84 23.19 1.16
C TRP A 184 -23.32 24.62 1.42
N GLY A 185 -23.31 25.47 0.39
CA GLY A 185 -22.96 26.89 0.51
C GLY A 185 -21.53 27.26 0.13
N GLY A 186 -20.76 26.31 -0.42
CA GLY A 186 -19.42 26.57 -0.97
C GLY A 186 -19.25 26.04 -2.39
N GLU A 187 -18.01 25.87 -2.83
CA GLU A 187 -17.68 25.42 -4.18
C GLU A 187 -17.75 23.89 -4.33
N GLY A 188 -18.30 23.44 -5.47
CA GLY A 188 -18.47 22.02 -5.76
C GLY A 188 -19.47 21.32 -4.84
N CYS A 189 -19.52 19.99 -4.89
CA CYS A 189 -20.43 19.17 -4.10
C CYS A 189 -19.80 18.49 -2.88
N ILE A 190 -18.49 18.67 -2.67
CA ILE A 190 -17.75 18.05 -1.55
C ILE A 190 -16.95 19.05 -0.73
N GLY A 191 -16.55 20.19 -1.32
CA GLY A 191 -15.76 21.23 -0.67
C GLY A 191 -14.36 20.77 -0.24
N CYS A 192 -13.67 20.04 -1.12
CA CYS A 192 -12.24 19.73 -1.01
C CYS A 192 -11.56 19.79 -2.38
N ASP A 193 -10.28 20.15 -2.39
CA ASP A 193 -9.45 20.04 -3.59
C ASP A 193 -8.83 18.65 -3.65
N ILE A 194 -8.87 18.03 -4.84
CA ILE A 194 -8.36 16.70 -5.07
C ILE A 194 -7.22 16.76 -6.10
N GLY A 195 -6.04 16.30 -5.69
CA GLY A 195 -4.90 16.11 -6.55
C GLY A 195 -4.84 14.70 -7.13
N TYR A 196 -4.46 14.58 -8.40
CA TYR A 196 -4.26 13.29 -9.07
C TYR A 196 -2.95 13.28 -9.86
N GLY A 197 -2.36 12.10 -10.04
CA GLY A 197 -1.17 11.91 -10.85
C GLY A 197 0.13 11.84 -10.05
N TYR A 198 1.27 11.99 -10.73
CA TYR A 198 2.59 11.64 -10.19
C TYR A 198 2.94 12.33 -8.86
N LEU A 199 2.62 13.62 -8.73
CA LEU A 199 2.91 14.42 -7.52
C LEU A 199 1.95 14.14 -6.36
N HIS A 200 0.88 13.39 -6.60
CA HIS A 200 -0.20 13.12 -5.65
C HIS A 200 -0.31 11.64 -5.28
N ARG A 201 0.77 10.88 -5.52
CA ARG A 201 0.87 9.48 -5.09
C ARG A 201 1.18 9.40 -3.60
N ILE A 202 0.82 8.27 -3.00
CA ILE A 202 1.17 7.95 -1.61
C ILE A 202 2.70 7.98 -1.47
N PRO A 203 3.24 8.69 -0.47
CA PRO A 203 4.68 8.74 -0.23
C PRO A 203 5.23 7.34 -0.01
N VAL A 204 6.29 7.02 -0.74
CA VAL A 204 7.04 5.77 -0.58
C VAL A 204 8.11 6.07 0.44
N THR A 205 7.91 5.68 1.69
CA THR A 205 8.97 5.82 2.69
C THR A 205 10.08 4.85 2.32
N ALA A 206 11.16 5.34 1.71
CA ALA A 206 12.36 4.56 1.37
C ALA A 206 13.19 4.17 2.61
N GLY A 207 12.54 3.79 3.71
CA GLY A 207 13.12 3.92 5.06
C GLY A 207 12.79 2.82 6.07
N ALA A 208 12.36 1.62 5.66
CA ALA A 208 12.38 0.45 6.56
C ALA A 208 13.75 -0.26 6.49
N SER A 209 14.74 0.37 7.12
CA SER A 209 16.03 -0.20 7.60
C SER A 209 16.79 -1.17 6.68
N LEU A 210 17.72 -0.63 5.87
CA LEU A 210 19.08 -1.19 5.87
C LEU A 210 19.64 -0.90 7.27
N SER A 211 19.42 -1.83 8.21
CA SER A 211 20.26 -1.86 9.40
C SER A 211 21.66 -2.21 8.90
N GLU A 212 22.46 -1.18 8.59
CA GLU A 212 23.91 -1.28 8.63
C GLU A 212 24.25 -1.68 10.06
N LYS A 213 24.27 -2.99 10.29
CA LYS A 213 25.19 -3.56 11.26
C LYS A 213 26.57 -3.25 10.72
N THR A 214 27.08 -2.07 11.04
CA THR A 214 28.52 -1.80 11.04
C THR A 214 29.18 -3.00 11.72
N PRO A 215 30.00 -3.81 11.02
CA PRO A 215 30.81 -4.77 11.70
C PRO A 215 31.74 -3.97 12.59
N PHE A 216 31.49 -4.06 13.90
CA PHE A 216 32.40 -3.61 14.93
C PHE A 216 33.72 -4.34 14.69
N LEU A 217 34.68 -3.65 14.05
CA LEU A 217 36.01 -4.17 13.83
C LEU A 217 36.69 -4.28 15.20
N ALA A 218 36.58 -5.46 15.81
CA ALA A 218 37.31 -5.81 17.01
C ALA A 218 38.81 -5.70 16.69
N LYS A 219 39.46 -4.66 17.21
CA LYS A 219 40.92 -4.57 17.24
C LYS A 219 41.44 -5.72 18.10
N SER A 220 41.99 -6.74 17.45
CA SER A 220 42.92 -7.66 18.10
C SER A 220 44.29 -6.97 18.19
N PRO A 221 44.95 -6.96 19.35
CA PRO A 221 46.29 -6.40 19.48
C PRO A 221 47.32 -7.46 19.07
N GLY A 222 48.18 -7.13 18.10
CA GLY A 222 49.30 -7.95 17.70
C GLY A 222 49.44 -8.01 16.18
N ASP A 223 50.32 -7.17 15.64
CA ASP A 223 51.51 -7.61 14.91
C ASP A 223 52.05 -6.50 13.99
N THR A 224 53.36 -6.33 14.14
CA THR A 224 54.22 -5.28 13.60
C THR A 224 54.35 -5.41 12.08
N VAL A 225 54.11 -4.34 11.31
CA VAL A 225 54.66 -4.23 9.95
C VAL A 225 55.16 -2.81 9.66
N SER A 226 56.46 -2.74 9.41
CA SER A 226 57.27 -1.62 8.97
C SER A 226 56.79 -1.04 7.63
N VAL A 227 56.79 0.29 7.48
CA VAL A 227 56.70 0.94 6.16
C VAL A 227 57.84 1.92 5.95
N SER A 228 58.44 1.72 4.79
CA SER A 228 59.65 2.34 4.25
C SER A 228 59.50 3.81 3.90
N THR A 229 60.66 4.45 3.86
CA THR A 229 61.02 5.85 3.58
C THR A 229 60.36 6.52 2.37
N VAL A 230 60.02 7.79 2.55
CA VAL A 230 59.59 8.77 1.53
C VAL A 230 60.83 9.46 0.91
N PRO A 231 60.92 9.66 -0.42
CA PRO A 231 61.95 10.54 -0.98
C PRO A 231 61.48 12.00 -1.08
N THR A 232 62.33 12.89 -0.57
CA THR A 232 62.25 14.35 -0.59
C THR A 232 62.47 14.93 -1.99
N VAL A 233 61.67 15.93 -2.41
CA VAL A 233 61.92 16.74 -3.60
C VAL A 233 62.28 18.17 -3.18
N THR A 234 63.49 18.59 -3.55
CA THR A 234 64.06 19.93 -3.30
C THR A 234 63.70 20.89 -4.43
N VAL A 235 63.28 22.10 -4.07
CA VAL A 235 62.96 23.22 -4.99
C VAL A 235 64.14 24.21 -5.02
N PRO A 236 64.62 24.68 -6.20
CA PRO A 236 65.64 25.72 -6.27
C PRO A 236 65.04 27.15 -6.27
N GLN A 237 65.66 28.07 -5.54
CA GLN A 237 65.38 29.51 -5.53
C GLN A 237 66.02 30.25 -6.71
N PRO A 238 65.42 31.33 -7.23
CA PRO A 238 66.06 32.23 -8.19
C PRO A 238 66.82 33.37 -7.48
N GLY A 239 67.92 33.80 -8.09
CA GLY A 239 68.59 35.07 -7.81
C GLY A 239 68.09 36.21 -8.67
#